data_AF-A0A922X9U6-F1
#
_entry.id   AF-A0A922X9U6-F1
#
_cell.length_a   1.000
_cell.length_b   1.000
_cell.length_c   1.000
_cell.angle_alpha   90.00
_cell.angle_beta   90.00
_cell.angle_gamma   90.00
#
_symmetry.space_group_name_H-M   'P 1'
#
loop_
_entity.id
_entity.type
_entity.pdbx_description
1 polymer ?
#
loop_
_entity_poly.entity_id
_entity_poly.type
_entity_poly.pdbx_seq_one_letter_code
_entity_poly.pdbx_strand_id
1 'polypeptide(L)' 'MTVFAASVFDATVVFEGQELFKGRGAAQTWAEKVAKELEVEVTVEKIGTGWALKATVDGEPRTWGIYGQRLSRIEQAG' A
#
# COMPACT_ATOMS: atom_id res chain seq x y z
N MET A 1 -9.99 15.39 2.07
CA MET A 1 -9.38 14.41 3.00
C MET A 1 -8.39 13.60 2.19
N THR A 2 -7.21 13.33 2.74
CA THR A 2 -6.18 12.50 2.08
C THR A 2 -6.59 11.03 2.08
N VAL A 3 -6.25 10.30 1.01
CA VAL A 3 -6.40 8.85 0.87
C VAL A 3 -5.70 8.10 1.99
N PHE A 4 -4.59 8.63 2.52
CA PHE A 4 -3.87 8.04 3.66
C PHE A 4 -4.66 8.11 4.98
N ALA A 5 -5.62 9.04 5.08
CA ALA A 5 -6.54 9.14 6.21
C ALA A 5 -7.88 8.42 5.95
N ALA A 6 -8.06 7.74 4.82
CA ALA A 6 -9.22 6.89 4.59
C ALA A 6 -9.06 5.54 5.30
N SER A 7 -10.16 5.00 5.82
CA SER A 7 -10.18 3.66 6.39
C SER A 7 -10.12 2.60 5.29
N VAL A 8 -9.18 1.67 5.42
CA VAL A 8 -9.07 0.45 4.62
C VAL A 8 -9.95 -0.62 5.26
N PHE A 9 -10.98 -1.06 4.52
CA PHE A 9 -11.91 -2.11 4.96
C PHE A 9 -11.69 -3.44 4.22
N ASP A 10 -10.67 -3.51 3.38
CA ASP A 10 -10.31 -4.70 2.63
C ASP A 10 -9.72 -5.79 3.53
N ALA A 11 -9.77 -7.04 3.07
CA ALA A 11 -9.13 -8.14 3.79
C ALA A 11 -7.61 -7.98 3.77
N THR A 12 -6.98 -8.20 4.93
CA THR A 12 -5.52 -8.07 5.11
C THR A 12 -4.88 -9.39 5.52
N VAL A 13 -3.56 -9.46 5.38
CA VAL A 13 -2.70 -10.54 5.89
C VAL A 13 -1.51 -9.92 6.58
N VAL A 14 -1.01 -10.56 7.64
CA VAL A 14 0.22 -10.13 8.31
C VAL A 14 1.37 -11.00 7.81
N PHE A 15 2.44 -10.36 7.31
CA PHE A 15 3.68 -11.00 6.88
C PHE A 15 4.86 -10.25 7.53
N GLU A 16 5.70 -10.96 8.28
CA GLU A 16 6.87 -10.39 8.99
C GLU A 16 6.54 -9.14 9.84
N GLY A 17 5.36 -9.15 10.48
CA GLY A 17 4.88 -8.03 11.30
C GLY A 17 4.30 -6.85 10.50
N GLN A 18 4.32 -6.89 9.18
CA GLN A 18 3.69 -5.91 8.29
C GLN A 18 2.30 -6.39 7.88
N GLU A 19 1.29 -5.52 8.02
CA GLU A 19 -0.05 -5.81 7.51
C GLU A 19 -0.15 -5.36 6.05
N LEU A 20 -0.57 -6.28 5.18
CA LEU A 20 -0.60 -6.12 3.73
C LEU A 20 -1.99 -6.43 3.19
N PHE A 21 -2.28 -5.99 1.97
CA PHE A 21 -3.52 -6.38 1.30
C PHE A 21 -3.51 -7.88 1.01
N LYS A 22 -4.59 -8.58 1.39
CA LYS A 22 -4.75 -10.01 1.08
C LYS A 22 -4.93 -10.25 -0.42
N GLY A 23 -5.66 -9.37 -1.08
CA GLY A 23 -6.00 -9.48 -2.50
C GLY A 23 -5.31 -8.44 -3.37
N ARG A 24 -4.78 -8.88 -4.51
CA ARG A 24 -4.20 -7.98 -5.53
C ARG A 24 -5.19 -6.91 -6.00
N GLY A 25 -6.45 -7.28 -6.24
CA GLY A 25 -7.48 -6.35 -6.71
C GLY A 25 -7.74 -5.21 -5.72
N ALA A 26 -7.85 -5.53 -4.43
CA ALA A 26 -7.96 -4.52 -3.38
C ALA A 26 -6.73 -3.59 -3.36
N ALA A 27 -5.52 -4.16 -3.41
CA ALA A 27 -4.29 -3.38 -3.48
C ALA A 27 -4.28 -2.44 -4.72
N GLN A 28 -4.75 -2.90 -5.88
CA GLN A 28 -4.82 -2.11 -7.10
C GLN A 28 -5.79 -0.93 -6.98
N THR A 29 -6.98 -1.17 -6.43
CA THR A 29 -7.95 -0.09 -6.17
C THR A 29 -7.37 1.00 -5.26
N TRP A 30 -6.56 0.62 -4.27
CA TRP A 30 -5.87 1.60 -3.43
C TRP A 30 -4.69 2.26 -4.14
N ALA A 31 -3.93 1.53 -4.96
CA ALA A 31 -2.87 2.08 -5.78
C ALA A 31 -3.39 3.19 -6.70
N GLU A 32 -4.53 2.98 -7.37
CA GLU A 32 -5.18 3.98 -8.22
C GLU A 32 -5.55 5.26 -7.46
N LYS A 33 -6.07 5.13 -6.23
CA LYS A 33 -6.41 6.28 -5.38
C LYS A 33 -5.17 7.05 -4.95
N VAL A 34 -4.10 6.35 -4.55
CA VAL A 34 -2.82 6.97 -4.17
C VAL A 34 -2.16 7.63 -5.37
N ALA A 35 -2.18 6.98 -6.54
CA ALA A 35 -1.65 7.53 -7.78
C ALA A 35 -2.32 8.85 -8.14
N LYS A 36 -3.65 8.92 -8.00
CA LYS A 36 -4.41 10.14 -8.24
C LYS A 36 -4.09 11.25 -7.23
N GLU A 37 -3.87 10.90 -5.96
CA GLU A 37 -3.55 11.90 -4.92
C GLU A 37 -2.12 12.46 -5.05
N LEU A 38 -1.17 11.59 -5.36
CA LEU A 38 0.25 11.95 -5.45
C LEU A 38 0.69 12.39 -6.85
N GLU A 39 -0.16 12.24 -7.86
CA GLU A 39 0.14 12.49 -9.28
C GLU A 39 1.39 11.72 -9.77
N VAL A 40 1.59 10.51 -9.24
CA VAL A 40 2.65 9.58 -9.66
C VAL A 40 2.07 8.21 -10.01
N GLU A 41 2.82 7.43 -10.78
CA GLU A 41 2.48 6.02 -10.98
C GLU A 41 2.64 5.25 -9.67
N VAL A 42 1.60 4.52 -9.28
CA VAL A 42 1.62 3.60 -8.14
C VAL A 42 1.25 2.22 -8.64
N THR A 43 2.13 1.26 -8.38
CA THR A 43 1.96 -0.14 -8.74
C THR A 43 1.70 -0.99 -7.49
N VAL A 44 1.42 -2.27 -7.69
CA VAL A 44 1.31 -3.24 -6.59
C VAL A 44 2.37 -4.31 -6.74
N GLU A 45 3.00 -4.67 -5.62
CA GLU A 45 4.02 -5.72 -5.55
C GLU A 45 3.61 -6.78 -4.54
N LYS A 46 3.87 -8.05 -4.88
CA LYS A 46 3.62 -9.15 -3.96
C LYS A 46 4.77 -9.25 -2.97
N ILE A 47 4.47 -9.21 -1.67
CA ILE A 47 5.44 -9.37 -0.58
C ILE A 47 4.96 -10.53 0.28
N GLY A 48 5.70 -11.64 0.27
CA GLY A 48 5.32 -12.88 0.94
C GLY A 48 3.94 -13.38 0.51
N THR A 49 3.00 -13.40 1.45
CA THR A 49 1.60 -13.84 1.24
C THR A 49 0.64 -12.70 0.93
N GLY A 50 1.09 -11.44 0.93
CA GLY A 50 0.28 -10.25 0.72
C GLY A 50 0.73 -9.37 -0.43
N TRP A 51 0.09 -8.22 -0.56
CA TRP A 51 0.35 -7.21 -1.58
C TRP A 51 0.55 -5.84 -0.94
N ALA A 52 1.53 -5.09 -1.42
CA ALA A 52 1.84 -3.73 -1.02
C ALA A 52 1.75 -2.78 -2.22
N LEU A 53 1.55 -1.49 -1.95
CA LEU A 53 1.65 -0.44 -2.96
C LEU A 53 3.11 -0.01 -3.07
N LYS A 54 3.57 0.26 -4.30
CA LYS A 54 4.94 0.68 -4.62
C LYS A 54 4.89 1.90 -5.55
N ALA A 55 5.68 2.92 -5.26
CA ALA A 55 5.88 4.06 -6.15
C ALA A 55 7.25 4.69 -5.94
N THR A 56 7.63 5.57 -6.86
CA THR A 56 8.73 6.51 -6.65
C THR A 56 8.14 7.89 -6.45
N VAL A 57 8.37 8.50 -5.28
CA VAL A 57 7.86 9.82 -4.92
C VAL A 57 9.07 10.71 -4.65
N ASP A 58 9.17 11.84 -5.37
CA ASP A 58 10.30 12.77 -5.27
C ASP A 58 11.67 12.10 -5.46
N GLY A 59 11.72 11.07 -6.32
CA GLY A 59 12.95 10.31 -6.62
C GLY A 59 13.28 9.21 -5.60
N GLU A 60 12.48 9.04 -4.54
CA GLU A 60 12.68 8.01 -3.52
C GLU A 60 11.66 6.88 -3.64
N PRO A 61 12.09 5.60 -3.55
CA PRO A 61 11.16 4.48 -3.51
C PRO A 61 10.33 4.54 -2.23
N ARG A 62 9.01 4.39 -2.38
CA ARG A 62 8.04 4.35 -1.30
C ARG A 62 7.22 3.07 -1.41
N THR A 63 7.01 2.43 -0.27
CA THR A 63 6.18 1.23 -0.13
C THR A 63 5.12 1.50 0.93
N TRP A 64 3.87 1.13 0.65
CA TRP A 64 2.78 1.24 1.62
C TRP A 64 2.09 -0.11 1.84
N GLY A 65 1.92 -0.42 3.11
CA GLY A 65 1.05 -1.48 3.62
C GLY A 65 -0.12 -0.87 4.36
N ILE A 66 -0.61 -1.58 5.36
CA ILE A 66 -1.72 -1.18 6.21
C ILE A 66 -1.23 -1.13 7.65
N TYR A 67 -1.73 -0.17 8.41
CA TYR A 67 -1.56 -0.11 9.86
C TYR A 67 -2.81 0.49 10.48
N GLY A 68 -3.46 -0.24 11.38
CA GLY A 68 -4.66 0.23 12.07
C GLY A 68 -5.76 0.67 11.09
N GLN A 69 -5.99 -0.12 10.04
CA GLN A 69 -6.96 0.15 8.96
C GLN A 69 -6.64 1.40 8.13
N ARG A 70 -5.39 1.81 8.00
CA ARG A 70 -4.98 2.95 7.18
C ARG A 70 -3.77 2.60 6.35
N LEU A 71 -3.61 3.23 5.20
CA LEU A 71 -2.35 3.13 4.47
C LEU A 71 -1.22 3.75 5.30
N SER A 72 -0.15 2.98 5.49
CA SER A 72 1.05 3.44 6.19
C SER A 72 2.28 3.07 5.39
N ARG A 73 3.32 3.90 5.48
CA ARG A 73 4.63 3.54 4.95
C ARG A 73 5.13 2.32 5.71
N ILE A 74 5.69 1.37 4.97
CA ILE A 74 6.37 0.21 5.52
C ILE A 74 7.81 0.24 5.02
N GLU A 75 8.75 -0.05 5.91
CA GLU A 75 10.12 -0.28 5.49
C GLU A 75 10.13 -1.67 4.86
N GLN A 76 10.44 -1.74 3.57
CA GLN A 76 10.66 -3.03 2.93
C GLN A 76 11.92 -3.61 3.58
N ALA A 77 11.75 -4.56 4.50
CA ALA A 77 12.84 -5.43 4.90
C ALA A 77 13.23 -6.19 3.62
N GLY A 78 14.36 -5.78 3.04
CA GLY A 78 14.96 -6.47 1.90
C GLY A 78 15.46 -7.84 2.30
#